data_AF-A0A2V6FWV5-F1
#
_entry.id   AF-A0A2V6FWV5-F1
#
_cell.length_a   1.000
_cell.length_b   1.000
_cell.length_c   1.000
_cell.angle_alpha   90.00
_cell.angle_beta   90.00
_cell.angle_gamma   90.00
#
_symmetry.space_group_name_H-M   'P 1'
#
loop_
_entity.id
_entity.type
_entity.pdbx_description
1 polymer ?
#
loop_
_entity_poly.entity_id
_entity_poly.type
_entity_poly.pdbx_seq_one_letter_code
_entity_poly.pdbx_strand_id
1 'polypeptide(L)' 'FMSGIAAVVWAFAISIIAHFAVGAVKSLITLRSWWASGLEMTIVGVIEAAVTYSLGLAFGAIS' A
#
# COMPACT_ATOMS: atom_id res chain seq x y z
N PHE A 1 12.53 -1.39 -19.75
CA PHE A 1 11.93 -1.26 -18.41
C PHE A 1 11.51 0.20 -18.22
N MET A 2 10.26 0.46 -17.79
CA MET A 2 9.72 1.82 -17.66
C MET A 2 10.56 2.69 -16.72
N SER A 3 10.64 4.00 -17.00
CA SER A 3 11.34 4.99 -16.18
C SER A 3 10.50 6.24 -15.96
N GLY A 4 10.92 7.09 -15.02
CA GLY A 4 10.26 8.37 -14.73
C GLY A 4 8.89 8.21 -14.07
N ILE A 5 8.03 9.24 -14.21
CA ILE A 5 6.72 9.29 -13.54
C ILE A 5 5.82 8.11 -13.89
N ALA A 6 5.91 7.60 -15.12
CA ALA A 6 5.14 6.45 -15.56
C ALA A 6 5.48 5.19 -14.72
N ALA A 7 6.76 4.97 -14.41
CA ALA A 7 7.17 3.85 -13.56
C ALA A 7 6.63 3.99 -12.13
N VAL A 8 6.61 5.21 -11.58
CA VAL A 8 6.08 5.50 -10.25
C VAL A 8 4.57 5.23 -10.18
N VAL A 9 3.81 5.70 -11.18
CA VAL A 9 2.36 5.47 -11.25
C VAL A 9 2.04 3.98 -11.32
N TRP A 10 2.77 3.23 -12.15
CA TRP A 10 2.60 1.78 -12.24
C TRP A 10 2.96 1.06 -10.93
N ALA A 11 4.08 1.42 -10.30
CA ALA A 11 4.46 0.83 -9.01
C ALA A 11 3.40 1.09 -7.94
N PHE A 12 2.85 2.31 -7.89
CA PHE A 12 1.78 2.68 -6.96
C PHE A 12 0.49 1.88 -7.21
N ALA A 13 0.04 1.80 -8.47
CA ALA A 13 -1.15 1.05 -8.84
C ALA A 13 -1.02 -0.45 -8.49
N ILE A 14 0.13 -1.05 -8.80
CA ILE A 14 0.42 -2.46 -8.48
C ILE A 14 0.42 -2.67 -6.96
N SER A 15 1.03 -1.76 -6.19
CA SER A 15 1.07 -1.85 -4.72
C SER A 15 -0.33 -1.87 -4.11
N ILE A 16 -1.23 -0.98 -4.55
CA ILE A 16 -2.61 -0.94 -4.07
C ILE A 16 -3.33 -2.25 -4.37
N ILE A 17 -3.21 -2.75 -5.61
CA ILE A 17 -3.86 -4.00 -6.02
C ILE A 17 -3.33 -5.17 -5.18
N ALA A 18 -2.02 -5.22 -4.94
CA ALA A 18 -1.41 -6.25 -4.12
C ALA A 18 -1.93 -6.24 -2.68
N HIS A 19 -1.97 -5.08 -2.02
CA HIS A 19 -2.49 -4.96 -0.65
C HIS A 19 -3.97 -5.36 -0.56
N PHE A 20 -4.78 -4.90 -1.51
CA PHE A 20 -6.18 -5.28 -1.57
C PHE A 20 -6.36 -6.79 -1.78
N ALA A 21 -5.58 -7.39 -2.69
CA ALA A 21 -5.63 -8.83 -2.95
C ALA A 21 -5.25 -9.65 -1.72
N VAL A 22 -4.22 -9.25 -0.96
CA VAL A 22 -3.85 -9.94 0.29
C VAL A 22 -4.98 -9.86 1.31
N GLY A 23 -5.62 -8.69 1.46
CA GLY A 23 -6.78 -8.52 2.33
C GLY A 23 -8.00 -9.35 1.87
N ALA A 24 -8.22 -9.45 0.57
CA ALA A 24 -9.27 -10.30 0.00
C ALA A 24 -9.00 -11.80 0.24
N VAL A 25 -7.75 -12.26 0.10
CA VAL A 25 -7.37 -13.65 0.39
C VAL A 25 -7.59 -14.00 1.87
N LYS A 26 -7.22 -13.11 2.79
CA LYS A 26 -7.48 -13.26 4.23
C LYS A 26 -8.98 -13.43 4.53
N SER A 27 -9.84 -12.78 3.76
CA SER A 27 -11.30 -12.86 3.94
C SER A 27 -11.88 -14.25 3.60
N LEU A 28 -11.27 -14.97 2.64
CA LEU A 28 -11.68 -16.32 2.25
C LEU A 28 -11.51 -17.32 3.39
N ILE A 29 -10.47 -17.11 4.22
CA ILE A 29 -10.15 -17.97 5.37
C ILE A 29 -11.04 -17.62 6.59
N THR A 30 -11.42 -16.35 6.72
CA THR A 30 -12.16 -15.84 7.90
C THR A 30 -13.67 -15.72 7.70
N LEU A 31 -14.19 -16.09 6.52
CA LEU A 31 -15.61 -15.96 6.12
C LEU A 31 -16.18 -14.53 6.29
N ARG A 32 -15.31 -13.51 6.36
CA ARG A 32 -15.68 -12.09 6.43
C ARG A 32 -15.82 -11.49 5.04
N SER A 33 -16.48 -10.34 4.95
CA SER A 33 -16.58 -9.58 3.69
C SER A 33 -15.19 -9.26 3.12
N TRP A 34 -14.97 -9.74 1.90
CA TRP A 34 -13.74 -9.51 1.13
C TRP A 34 -13.47 -8.03 0.86
N TRP A 35 -14.53 -7.25 0.63
CA TRP A 35 -14.43 -5.82 0.40
C TRP A 35 -13.94 -5.06 1.65
N ALA A 36 -14.48 -5.42 2.83
CA ALA A 36 -14.07 -4.83 4.09
C ALA A 36 -12.61 -5.18 4.44
N SER A 37 -12.23 -6.45 4.33
CA SER A 37 -10.87 -6.92 4.63
C SER A 37 -9.82 -6.39 3.64
N GLY A 38 -10.17 -6.30 2.35
CA GLY A 38 -9.32 -5.68 1.33
C GLY A 38 -9.09 -4.19 1.58
N LEU A 39 -10.15 -3.45 1.91
CA LEU A 39 -10.06 -2.02 2.18
C LEU A 39 -9.28 -1.72 3.47
N GLU A 40 -9.50 -2.48 4.54
CA GLU A 40 -8.71 -2.40 5.78
C GLU A 40 -7.21 -2.49 5.47
N MET A 41 -6.80 -3.46 4.66
CA MET A 41 -5.39 -3.68 4.34
C MET A 41 -4.80 -2.58 3.45
N THR A 42 -5.57 -2.05 2.49
CA THR A 42 -5.13 -0.90 1.68
C THR A 42 -4.96 0.36 2.54
N ILE A 43 -5.87 0.60 3.49
CA ILE A 43 -5.76 1.74 4.42
C ILE A 43 -4.49 1.62 5.27
N VAL A 44 -4.20 0.42 5.80
CA VAL A 44 -2.95 0.18 6.54
C VAL A 44 -1.73 0.50 5.68
N GLY A 45 -1.69 0.02 4.43
CA GLY A 45 -0.58 0.30 3.51
C GLY A 45 -0.39 1.79 3.21
N VAL A 46 -1.48 2.56 3.06
CA VAL A 46 -1.41 4.02 2.88
C VAL A 46 -0.84 4.71 4.12
N ILE A 47 -1.26 4.30 5.32
CA ILE A 47 -0.75 4.83 6.58
C ILE A 47 0.74 4.55 6.72
N GLU A 48 1.17 3.31 6.46
CA GLU A 48 2.57 2.91 6.52
C GLU A 48 3.43 3.72 5.54
N ALA A 49 2.95 3.92 4.30
CA ALA A 49 3.64 4.74 3.31
C ALA A 49 3.80 6.19 3.78
N ALA A 50 2.76 6.80 4.35
CA ALA A 50 2.82 8.15 4.89
C ALA A 50 3.81 8.25 6.06
N VAL A 51 3.81 7.27 6.97
CA VAL A 51 4.76 7.21 8.10
C VAL A 51 6.20 7.06 7.60
N THR A 52 6.44 6.12 6.69
CA THR A 52 7.79 5.88 6.13
C THR A 52 8.31 7.10 5.38
N TYR A 53 7.46 7.76 4.59
CA TYR A 53 7.82 8.96 3.85
C TYR A 53 8.15 10.13 4.79
N SER A 54 7.31 10.36 5.82
CA SER A 54 7.56 11.42 6.80
C SER A 54 8.80 11.18 7.64
N LEU A 55 9.09 9.93 8.03
CA LEU A 55 10.35 9.57 8.67
C LEU A 55 11.55 9.85 7.76
N GLY A 56 11.45 9.51 6.47
CA GLY A 56 12.49 9.83 5.48
C GLY A 56 12.76 11.33 5.39
N LEU A 57 11.71 12.17 5.39
CA LEU A 57 11.85 13.62 5.42
C LEU A 57 12.47 14.13 6.73
N ALA A 58 12.06 13.58 7.88
CA ALA A 58 12.57 13.99 9.18
C ALA A 58 14.06 13.67 9.34
N PHE A 59 14.49 12.47 8.93
CA PHE A 59 15.90 12.11 8.96
C PHE A 59 16.71 12.87 7.90
N GLY A 60 16.16 13.05 6.69
CA GLY A 60 16.80 13.85 5.64
C GLY A 60 16.94 15.33 5.99
N ALA A 61 16.12 15.87 6.89
CA ALA A 61 16.22 17.25 7.37
C ALA A 61 17.30 17.45 8.45
N ILE A 62 17.76 16.37 9.09
CA ILE A 62 18.76 16.40 10.17
C ILE A 62 20.15 15.99 9.66
N SER A 63 20.23 15.25 8.54
CA SER A 63 21.47 14.86 7.84
C SER A 63 22.01 15.97 6.95
#